data_AF-A0A5R1NY78-F1
#
_entry.id   AF-A0A5R1NY78-F1
#
_cell.length_a   1.000
_cell.length_b   1.000
_cell.length_c   1.000
_cell.angle_alpha   90.00
_cell.angle_beta   90.00
_cell.angle_gamma   90.00
#
_symmetry.space_group_name_H-M   'P 1'
#
loop_
_entity.id
_entity.type
_entity.pdbx_description
1 polymer ?
#
loop_
_entity_poly.entity_id
_entity_poly.type
_entity_poly.pdbx_seq_one_letter_code
_entity_poly.pdbx_strand_id
1 'polypeptide(L)'
;MRILATGVALVGLAATLIAIPAPPATAAAATAPDASDPTPIDPEPFSPGLIISDYNFFNPDALTESGIQDFLEARSCRPSDGVPCLWEYRETTTSQPAKGDGHCLPYPGAENESASRIIAKIAAACTISPEVLLVLLQKEQSLLTRPSASGYLRATGYACPDTADCDAQYFGFFNQVYNAAWQFRQYTQEPDRAFQIGSVDVGFNPNTECGASTVAIKNQATANLYNYTPYQPNPVALAKAGDESDGCSTYGNLNFWLFYNAWFGDSTLEPFSVLFDDCLNYVGGQGCRVPTLIPTP
;
A
#
# COMPACT_ATOMS: atom_id res chain seq x y z
N MET A 1 -23.62 73.27 15.05
CA MET A 1 -24.83 74.06 14.74
C MET A 1 -25.67 73.19 13.81
N ARG A 2 -26.52 72.30 14.34
CA ARG A 2 -27.98 72.44 14.57
C ARG A 2 -28.81 72.59 13.26
N ILE A 3 -29.75 71.63 13.07
CA ILE A 3 -31.18 71.80 12.64
C ILE A 3 -31.40 71.94 11.10
N LEU A 4 -32.36 71.36 10.36
CA LEU A 4 -33.61 70.54 10.51
C LEU A 4 -33.89 69.87 9.13
N ALA A 5 -34.25 68.59 9.04
CA ALA A 5 -35.58 68.01 8.71
C ALA A 5 -36.47 68.71 7.63
N THR A 6 -36.84 67.96 6.59
CA THR A 6 -38.23 67.81 6.07
C THR A 6 -38.33 66.53 5.24
N GLY A 7 -39.32 65.69 5.56
CA GLY A 7 -39.61 64.45 4.85
C GLY A 7 -40.66 64.60 3.76
N VAL A 8 -40.76 63.59 2.89
CA VAL A 8 -41.95 63.30 2.08
C VAL A 8 -42.11 61.78 2.06
N ALA A 9 -43.32 61.34 2.42
CA ALA A 9 -43.75 59.95 2.47
C ALA A 9 -44.01 59.40 1.06
N LEU A 10 -43.68 58.12 0.85
CA LEU A 10 -44.24 57.32 -0.24
C LEU A 10 -44.78 56.01 0.33
N VAL A 11 -46.08 55.86 0.13
CA VAL A 11 -46.94 54.77 0.56
C VAL A 11 -46.85 53.62 -0.43
N GLY A 12 -46.63 52.41 0.08
CA GLY A 12 -47.37 51.20 -0.30
C GLY A 12 -46.98 50.45 -1.58
N LEU A 13 -46.37 49.27 -1.38
CA LEU A 13 -46.96 48.01 -1.86
C LEU A 13 -46.44 46.86 -1.00
N ALA A 14 -47.19 46.49 0.04
CA ALA A 14 -46.93 45.29 0.83
C ALA A 14 -47.56 44.10 0.09
N ALA A 15 -46.73 43.28 -0.55
CA ALA A 15 -47.16 41.98 -1.05
C ALA A 15 -47.28 41.03 0.16
N THR A 16 -48.51 40.74 0.57
CA THR A 16 -48.82 39.69 1.55
C THR A 16 -48.50 38.32 0.94
N LEU A 17 -47.36 37.74 1.33
CA LEU A 17 -47.06 36.33 1.13
C LEU A 17 -47.93 35.50 2.09
N ILE A 18 -48.92 34.82 1.53
CA ILE A 18 -49.69 33.78 2.23
C ILE A 18 -48.73 32.59 2.43
N ALA A 19 -48.25 32.40 3.66
CA ALA A 19 -47.51 31.20 4.04
C ALA A 19 -48.49 30.03 4.16
N ILE A 20 -48.45 29.10 3.21
CA ILE A 20 -49.15 27.82 3.30
C ILE A 20 -48.33 26.94 4.25
N PRO A 21 -48.91 26.39 5.33
CA PRO A 21 -48.20 25.45 6.19
C PRO A 21 -47.93 24.15 5.42
N ALA A 22 -46.65 23.86 5.17
CA ALA A 22 -46.22 22.56 4.68
C ALA A 22 -46.38 21.52 5.81
N PRO A 23 -46.94 20.32 5.53
CA PRO A 23 -46.96 19.25 6.50
C PRO A 23 -45.52 18.80 6.83
N PRO A 24 -45.26 18.29 8.04
CA PRO A 24 -43.94 17.78 8.39
C PRO A 24 -43.59 16.61 7.46
N ALA A 25 -42.53 16.77 6.68
CA ALA A 25 -41.94 15.69 5.92
C ALA A 25 -41.30 14.72 6.93
N THR A 26 -42.00 13.63 7.23
CA THR A 26 -41.38 12.46 7.85
C THR A 26 -40.33 11.93 6.88
N ALA A 27 -39.06 12.21 7.16
CA ALA A 27 -37.96 11.52 6.49
C ALA A 27 -38.09 10.04 6.85
N ALA A 28 -38.60 9.24 5.90
CA ALA A 28 -38.45 7.80 5.97
C ALA A 28 -36.94 7.53 5.94
N ALA A 29 -36.40 7.02 7.05
CA ALA A 29 -35.05 6.51 7.07
C ALA A 29 -34.95 5.44 5.98
N ALA A 30 -34.26 5.75 4.89
CA ALA A 30 -33.83 4.75 3.94
C ALA A 30 -32.88 3.83 4.72
N THR A 31 -33.37 2.63 5.06
CA THR A 31 -32.52 1.53 5.49
C THR A 31 -31.46 1.35 4.41
N ALA A 32 -30.21 1.70 4.72
CA ALA A 32 -29.08 1.30 3.92
C ALA A 32 -29.16 -0.22 3.72
N PRO A 33 -28.88 -0.75 2.51
CA PRO A 33 -28.73 -2.19 2.37
C PRO A 33 -27.65 -2.63 3.38
N ASP A 34 -27.95 -3.68 4.14
CA ASP A 34 -26.97 -4.34 5.00
C ASP A 34 -25.70 -4.53 4.17
N ALA A 35 -24.60 -3.94 4.64
CA ALA A 35 -23.28 -4.36 4.23
C ALA A 35 -23.11 -5.76 4.81
N SER A 36 -23.60 -6.76 4.07
CA SER A 36 -23.26 -8.15 4.31
C SER A 36 -21.75 -8.23 4.28
N ASP A 37 -21.14 -8.51 5.43
CA ASP A 37 -19.75 -8.94 5.53
C ASP A 37 -19.51 -9.93 4.39
N PRO A 38 -18.53 -9.70 3.48
CA PRO A 38 -18.18 -10.72 2.52
C PRO A 38 -17.80 -11.96 3.33
N THR A 39 -18.54 -13.05 3.14
CA THR A 39 -18.15 -14.38 3.61
C THR A 39 -16.68 -14.57 3.28
N PRO A 40 -15.83 -14.99 4.23
CA PRO A 40 -14.43 -15.23 3.95
C PRO A 40 -14.35 -16.22 2.78
N ILE A 41 -13.93 -15.73 1.62
CA ILE A 41 -13.54 -16.59 0.51
C ILE A 41 -12.19 -17.12 0.95
N ASP A 42 -12.09 -18.44 1.16
CA ASP A 42 -10.80 -19.09 1.34
C ASP A 42 -9.92 -18.65 0.18
N PRO A 43 -8.73 -18.07 0.44
CA PRO A 43 -7.95 -17.51 -0.64
C PRO A 43 -7.56 -18.64 -1.61
N GLU A 44 -7.68 -18.37 -2.91
CA GLU A 44 -7.29 -19.32 -3.97
C GLU A 44 -5.88 -19.86 -3.69
N PRO A 45 -5.58 -21.15 -3.97
CA PRO A 45 -4.27 -21.72 -3.65
C PRO A 45 -3.12 -20.86 -4.17
N PHE A 46 -2.05 -20.72 -3.38
CA PHE A 46 -0.87 -19.93 -3.76
C PHE A 46 -0.40 -20.28 -5.17
N SER A 47 -0.38 -19.27 -6.04
CA SER A 47 0.06 -19.38 -7.43
C SER A 47 1.38 -18.61 -7.60
N PRO A 48 2.52 -19.27 -7.85
CA PRO A 48 3.81 -18.57 -7.98
C PRO A 48 3.82 -17.58 -9.16
N GLY A 49 3.03 -17.84 -10.21
CA GLY A 49 2.94 -16.95 -11.38
C GLY A 49 2.10 -15.69 -11.18
N LEU A 50 1.31 -15.60 -10.11
CA LEU A 50 0.45 -14.46 -9.80
C LEU A 50 0.24 -14.37 -8.29
N ILE A 51 1.17 -13.68 -7.61
CA ILE A 51 1.16 -13.55 -6.16
C ILE A 51 0.19 -12.44 -5.72
N ILE A 52 0.10 -11.37 -6.50
CA ILE A 52 -0.75 -10.21 -6.27
C ILE A 52 -1.04 -9.52 -7.62
N SER A 53 -2.23 -8.95 -7.80
CA SER A 53 -2.58 -8.18 -9.01
C SER A 53 -1.78 -6.86 -9.08
N ASP A 54 -1.65 -6.29 -10.29
CA ASP A 54 -1.01 -4.97 -10.42
C ASP A 54 -1.86 -3.91 -9.71
N TYR A 55 -3.19 -4.02 -9.75
CA TYR A 55 -4.10 -3.11 -9.05
C TYR A 55 -3.81 -3.09 -7.54
N ASN A 56 -3.86 -4.25 -6.88
CA ASN A 56 -3.63 -4.35 -5.44
C ASN A 56 -2.21 -3.91 -5.05
N PHE A 57 -1.23 -4.09 -5.94
CA PHE A 57 0.15 -3.74 -5.64
C PHE A 57 0.45 -2.24 -5.78
N PHE A 58 -0.10 -1.60 -6.81
CA PHE A 58 0.25 -0.23 -7.19
C PHE A 58 -0.77 0.82 -6.77
N ASN A 59 -1.98 0.44 -6.36
CA ASN A 59 -3.03 1.38 -5.94
C ASN A 59 -2.63 2.13 -4.65
N PRO A 60 -2.19 3.40 -4.71
CA PRO A 60 -1.77 4.15 -3.54
C PRO A 60 -2.96 4.56 -2.65
N ASP A 61 -4.18 4.48 -3.18
CA ASP A 61 -5.42 4.86 -2.52
C ASP A 61 -6.11 3.67 -1.81
N ALA A 62 -5.46 2.50 -1.76
CA ALA A 62 -6.02 1.30 -1.12
C ALA A 62 -6.34 1.52 0.37
N LEU A 63 -5.55 2.35 1.07
CA LEU A 63 -5.85 2.83 2.41
C LEU A 63 -5.56 4.32 2.54
N THR A 64 -6.45 5.04 3.23
CA THR A 64 -6.17 6.41 3.67
C THR A 64 -5.19 6.41 4.85
N GLU A 65 -4.59 7.56 5.16
CA GLU A 65 -3.77 7.71 6.37
C GLU A 65 -4.49 7.26 7.65
N SER A 66 -5.77 7.63 7.81
CA SER A 66 -6.57 7.19 8.95
C SER A 66 -6.81 5.69 8.91
N GLY A 67 -7.10 5.11 7.74
CA GLY A 67 -7.26 3.66 7.59
C GLY A 67 -5.98 2.89 7.94
N ILE A 68 -4.80 3.43 7.61
CA ILE A 68 -3.53 2.85 8.02
C ILE A 68 -3.37 2.95 9.54
N GLN A 69 -3.69 4.09 10.15
CA GLN A 69 -3.63 4.24 11.60
C GLN A 69 -4.55 3.25 12.32
N ASP A 70 -5.81 3.18 11.92
CA ASP A 70 -6.81 2.25 12.48
C ASP A 70 -6.36 0.79 12.33
N PHE A 71 -5.81 0.45 11.16
CA PHE A 71 -5.29 -0.89 10.90
C PHE A 71 -4.14 -1.27 11.83
N LEU A 72 -3.22 -0.33 12.10
CA LEU A 72 -2.08 -0.53 13.00
C LEU A 72 -2.52 -0.64 14.47
N GLU A 73 -3.48 0.18 14.90
CA GLU A 73 -4.05 0.15 16.26
C GLU A 73 -4.82 -1.15 16.54
N ALA A 74 -5.42 -1.75 15.51
CA ALA A 74 -6.10 -3.04 15.61
C ALA A 74 -5.13 -4.23 15.81
N ARG A 75 -3.82 -4.06 15.66
CA ARG A 75 -2.84 -5.15 15.80
C ARG A 75 -2.50 -5.40 17.27
N SER A 76 -2.39 -6.67 17.64
CA SER A 76 -1.77 -7.05 18.91
C SER A 76 -0.27 -6.79 18.84
N CYS A 77 0.21 -5.76 19.53
CA CYS A 77 1.61 -5.35 19.52
C CYS A 77 2.29 -5.64 20.87
N ARG A 78 3.48 -6.25 20.79
CA ARG A 78 4.35 -6.58 21.93
C ARG A 78 5.78 -6.09 21.62
N PRO A 79 6.09 -4.81 21.86
CA PRO A 79 7.40 -4.25 21.57
C PRO A 79 8.49 -4.82 22.49
N SER A 80 9.73 -4.82 22.01
CA SER A 80 10.94 -5.05 22.81
C SER A 80 11.80 -3.79 22.89
N ASP A 81 12.88 -3.82 23.69
CA ASP A 81 13.95 -2.80 23.67
C ASP A 81 13.50 -1.34 23.93
N GLY A 82 12.33 -1.15 24.55
CA GLY A 82 11.79 0.16 24.88
C GLY A 82 11.29 0.98 23.69
N VAL A 83 11.14 0.37 22.50
CA VAL A 83 10.58 1.06 21.33
C VAL A 83 9.04 1.08 21.36
N PRO A 84 8.39 2.06 20.72
CA PRO A 84 6.92 2.10 20.66
C PRO A 84 6.37 1.06 19.69
N CYS A 85 5.08 0.76 19.83
CA CYS A 85 4.32 0.11 18.77
C CYS A 85 4.23 1.00 17.52
N LEU A 86 4.05 0.40 16.34
CA LEU A 86 4.12 1.16 15.09
C LEU A 86 3.05 2.28 15.00
N TRP A 87 1.87 2.07 15.60
CA TRP A 87 0.82 3.10 15.67
C TRP A 87 1.20 4.31 16.56
N GLU A 88 2.06 4.12 17.56
CA GLU A 88 2.63 5.18 18.42
C GLU A 88 3.91 5.79 17.85
N TYR A 89 4.59 5.09 16.93
CA TYR A 89 5.87 5.51 16.39
C TYR A 89 5.78 6.91 15.74
N ARG A 90 6.81 7.72 15.98
CA ARG A 90 6.96 9.04 15.39
C ARG A 90 8.40 9.26 14.94
N GLU A 91 8.58 9.94 13.81
CA GLU A 91 9.89 10.29 13.26
C GLU A 91 9.82 11.64 12.53
N THR A 92 10.87 12.45 12.65
CA THR A 92 11.05 13.63 11.78
C THR A 92 11.67 13.17 10.47
N THR A 93 10.96 13.38 9.37
CA THR A 93 11.39 12.94 8.04
C THR A 93 12.05 14.07 7.26
N THR A 94 12.80 13.71 6.22
CA THR A 94 13.45 14.67 5.32
C THR A 94 12.74 14.70 3.97
N SER A 95 12.72 15.87 3.33
CA SER A 95 12.16 15.99 1.99
C SER A 95 12.99 15.23 0.96
N GLN A 96 12.32 14.52 0.05
CA GLN A 96 12.95 13.84 -1.09
C GLN A 96 12.51 14.52 -2.40
N PRO A 97 13.44 14.76 -3.35
CA PRO A 97 13.10 15.28 -4.65
C PRO A 97 12.38 14.23 -5.50
N ALA A 98 11.72 14.66 -6.57
CA ALA A 98 11.24 13.74 -7.62
C ALA A 98 12.41 12.91 -8.17
N LYS A 99 12.17 11.63 -8.43
CA LYS A 99 13.17 10.67 -8.92
C LYS A 99 13.10 10.40 -10.43
N GLY A 100 12.37 11.23 -11.16
CA GLY A 100 12.14 11.07 -12.60
C GLY A 100 10.81 10.40 -12.90
N ASP A 101 10.51 10.27 -14.19
CA ASP A 101 9.23 9.76 -14.67
C ASP A 101 9.00 8.30 -14.22
N GLY A 102 7.77 7.99 -13.84
CA GLY A 102 7.37 6.65 -13.38
C GLY A 102 7.93 6.21 -12.02
N HIS A 103 8.77 7.02 -11.38
CA HIS A 103 9.31 6.81 -10.03
C HIS A 103 8.59 7.67 -8.99
N CYS A 104 9.13 7.72 -7.77
CA CYS A 104 8.57 8.54 -6.71
C CYS A 104 8.56 10.03 -7.06
N LEU A 105 7.39 10.63 -6.92
CA LEU A 105 7.15 12.07 -6.85
C LEU A 105 7.81 12.66 -5.59
N PRO A 106 7.92 14.00 -5.48
CA PRO A 106 8.50 14.63 -4.30
C PRO A 106 7.79 14.22 -3.01
N TYR A 107 8.57 13.84 -2.01
CA TYR A 107 8.09 13.63 -0.64
C TYR A 107 8.39 14.89 0.19
N PRO A 108 7.40 15.66 0.66
CA PRO A 108 7.65 16.79 1.54
C PRO A 108 7.86 16.31 2.98
N GLY A 109 9.06 16.43 3.54
CA GLY A 109 9.35 16.02 4.92
C GLY A 109 8.65 16.90 5.96
N ALA A 110 8.45 16.36 7.17
CA ALA A 110 7.89 17.10 8.29
C ALA A 110 8.41 16.56 9.64
N GLU A 111 8.26 17.36 10.68
CA GLU A 111 8.61 16.96 12.05
C GLU A 111 7.55 16.04 12.65
N ASN A 112 8.01 15.06 13.45
CA ASN A 112 7.15 14.23 14.30
C ASN A 112 5.98 13.55 13.55
N GLU A 113 6.24 13.02 12.36
CA GLU A 113 5.23 12.31 11.57
C GLU A 113 4.93 10.93 12.18
N SER A 114 3.67 10.53 12.19
CA SER A 114 3.26 9.16 12.52
C SER A 114 3.72 8.17 11.46
N ALA A 115 3.90 6.90 11.85
CA ALA A 115 4.16 5.83 10.88
C ALA A 115 3.07 5.76 9.80
N SER A 116 1.80 5.94 10.18
CA SER A 116 0.67 6.00 9.25
C SER A 116 0.81 7.12 8.22
N ARG A 117 1.21 8.32 8.65
CA ARG A 117 1.48 9.47 7.77
C ARG A 117 2.64 9.19 6.83
N ILE A 118 3.73 8.63 7.35
CA ILE A 118 4.92 8.27 6.58
C ILE A 118 4.55 7.26 5.48
N ILE A 119 3.84 6.18 5.83
CA ILE A 119 3.40 5.15 4.89
C ILE A 119 2.48 5.76 3.82
N ALA A 120 1.46 6.53 4.22
CA ALA A 120 0.51 7.14 3.29
C ALA A 120 1.20 8.07 2.27
N LYS A 121 2.13 8.91 2.74
CA LYS A 121 2.87 9.82 1.86
C LYS A 121 3.82 9.08 0.93
N ILE A 122 4.47 8.01 1.40
CA ILE A 122 5.34 7.18 0.54
C ILE A 122 4.52 6.43 -0.51
N ALA A 123 3.40 5.84 -0.10
CA ALA A 123 2.45 5.18 -1.00
C ALA A 123 2.01 6.11 -2.13
N ALA A 124 1.54 7.31 -1.78
CA ALA A 124 1.14 8.33 -2.74
C ALA A 124 2.31 8.81 -3.62
N ALA A 125 3.47 9.11 -3.02
CA ALA A 125 4.62 9.60 -3.77
C ALA A 125 5.13 8.57 -4.78
N CYS A 126 5.21 7.30 -4.38
CA CYS A 126 5.80 6.25 -5.18
C CYS A 126 4.79 5.44 -6.00
N THR A 127 3.48 5.65 -5.87
CA THR A 127 2.45 4.79 -6.51
C THR A 127 2.68 3.32 -6.14
N ILE A 128 2.62 3.05 -4.83
CA ILE A 128 2.69 1.71 -4.24
C ILE A 128 1.59 1.63 -3.19
N SER A 129 0.91 0.48 -3.11
CA SER A 129 -0.18 0.30 -2.16
C SER A 129 0.31 0.36 -0.71
N PRO A 130 -0.37 1.12 0.17
CA PRO A 130 -0.07 1.11 1.60
C PRO A 130 -0.27 -0.28 2.23
N GLU A 131 -1.17 -1.11 1.70
CA GLU A 131 -1.37 -2.50 2.13
C GLU A 131 -0.12 -3.34 1.88
N VAL A 132 0.50 -3.19 0.70
CA VAL A 132 1.77 -3.85 0.36
C VAL A 132 2.89 -3.44 1.31
N LEU A 133 3.00 -2.14 1.62
CA LEU A 133 4.01 -1.64 2.56
C LEU A 133 3.80 -2.21 3.97
N LEU A 134 2.55 -2.33 4.43
CA LEU A 134 2.21 -2.92 5.72
C LEU A 134 2.56 -4.42 5.79
N VAL A 135 2.27 -5.18 4.73
CA VAL A 135 2.66 -6.59 4.64
C VAL A 135 4.17 -6.73 4.64
N LEU A 136 4.88 -5.87 3.89
CA LEU A 136 6.35 -5.90 3.84
C LEU A 136 6.96 -5.65 5.23
N LEU A 137 6.49 -4.62 5.95
CA LEU A 137 6.95 -4.31 7.32
C LEU A 137 6.76 -5.48 8.30
N GLN A 138 5.66 -6.22 8.17
CA GLN A 138 5.43 -7.41 8.99
C GLN A 138 6.31 -8.59 8.57
N LYS A 139 6.39 -8.87 7.28
CA LYS A 139 7.17 -9.99 6.75
C LYS A 139 8.65 -9.85 7.09
N GLU A 140 9.21 -8.66 6.94
CA GLU A 140 10.66 -8.44 7.04
C GLU A 140 11.13 -8.26 8.48
N GLN A 141 10.37 -7.56 9.33
CA GLN A 141 10.82 -7.22 10.69
C GLN A 141 9.76 -7.41 11.77
N SER A 142 8.60 -7.99 11.45
CA SER A 142 7.47 -8.15 12.38
C SER A 142 7.03 -6.84 13.05
N LEU A 143 7.24 -5.68 12.43
CA LEU A 143 7.08 -4.38 13.11
C LEU A 143 5.64 -4.09 13.56
N LEU A 144 4.64 -4.69 12.91
CA LEU A 144 3.24 -4.51 13.27
C LEU A 144 2.85 -5.27 14.55
N THR A 145 3.63 -6.29 14.95
CA THR A 145 3.27 -7.20 16.06
C THR A 145 4.34 -7.31 17.13
N ARG A 146 5.62 -7.26 16.77
CA ARG A 146 6.77 -7.40 17.68
C ARG A 146 7.90 -6.44 17.27
N PRO A 147 7.68 -5.12 17.31
CA PRO A 147 8.71 -4.16 16.93
C PRO A 147 9.89 -4.20 17.91
N SER A 148 11.09 -3.98 17.37
CA SER A 148 12.35 -3.90 18.10
C SER A 148 13.17 -2.72 17.61
N ALA A 149 14.18 -2.30 18.38
CA ALA A 149 15.08 -1.21 17.95
C ALA A 149 15.80 -1.54 16.62
N SER A 150 16.30 -2.76 16.48
CA SER A 150 16.91 -3.22 15.21
C SER A 150 15.90 -3.26 14.07
N GLY A 151 14.66 -3.67 14.36
CA GLY A 151 13.58 -3.70 13.37
C GLY A 151 13.31 -2.32 12.77
N TYR A 152 13.22 -1.27 13.59
CA TYR A 152 13.01 0.09 13.07
C TYR A 152 14.16 0.61 12.20
N LEU A 153 15.40 0.19 12.49
CA LEU A 153 16.55 0.55 11.65
C LEU A 153 16.53 -0.16 10.29
N ARG A 154 15.89 -1.35 10.20
CA ARG A 154 15.95 -2.26 9.05
C ARG A 154 14.56 -2.65 8.55
N ALA A 155 13.60 -1.73 8.67
CA ALA A 155 12.16 -1.99 8.64
C ALA A 155 11.66 -2.86 7.47
N THR A 156 12.32 -2.78 6.32
CA THR A 156 11.98 -3.52 5.10
C THR A 156 13.11 -4.43 4.62
N GLY A 157 14.26 -4.47 5.31
CA GLY A 157 15.45 -5.19 4.86
C GLY A 157 16.14 -4.55 3.64
N TYR A 158 15.83 -3.29 3.31
CA TYR A 158 16.48 -2.61 2.19
C TYR A 158 17.97 -2.41 2.45
N ALA A 159 18.79 -2.74 1.45
CA ALA A 159 20.26 -2.71 1.51
C ALA A 159 20.87 -3.57 2.64
N CYS A 160 20.22 -4.69 2.95
CA CYS A 160 20.69 -5.72 3.89
C CYS A 160 20.97 -7.04 3.18
N PRO A 161 22.12 -7.20 2.50
CA PRO A 161 22.46 -8.45 1.84
C PRO A 161 22.73 -9.56 2.87
N ASP A 162 22.32 -10.81 2.58
CA ASP A 162 22.57 -11.96 3.48
C ASP A 162 24.06 -12.24 3.72
N THR A 163 24.94 -11.79 2.81
CA THR A 163 26.39 -12.06 2.83
C THR A 163 27.25 -10.90 3.34
N ALA A 164 26.66 -9.78 3.74
CA ALA A 164 27.40 -8.61 4.22
C ALA A 164 26.59 -7.79 5.23
N ASP A 165 27.24 -6.83 5.88
CA ASP A 165 26.54 -5.91 6.76
C ASP A 165 25.56 -5.03 5.98
N CYS A 166 24.42 -4.72 6.60
CA CYS A 166 23.51 -3.74 6.04
C CYS A 166 24.18 -2.38 5.92
N ASP A 167 23.86 -1.67 4.85
CA ASP A 167 24.39 -0.34 4.63
C ASP A 167 23.70 0.68 5.56
N ALA A 168 24.47 1.16 6.54
CA ALA A 168 24.01 2.04 7.61
C ALA A 168 23.44 3.37 7.10
N GLN A 169 23.76 3.79 5.86
CA GLN A 169 23.20 5.02 5.30
C GLN A 169 21.68 4.94 5.08
N TYR A 170 21.12 3.72 5.01
CA TYR A 170 19.70 3.49 4.81
C TYR A 170 18.94 3.15 6.10
N PHE A 171 19.59 3.26 7.27
CA PHE A 171 18.92 2.99 8.53
C PHE A 171 17.85 4.04 8.86
N GLY A 172 16.81 3.58 9.55
CA GLY A 172 15.67 4.40 9.97
C GLY A 172 14.38 4.00 9.26
N PHE A 173 13.25 4.14 9.95
CA PHE A 173 11.96 3.66 9.46
C PHE A 173 11.58 4.34 8.15
N PHE A 174 11.62 5.68 8.10
CA PHE A 174 11.36 6.44 6.88
C PHE A 174 12.28 6.01 5.72
N ASN A 175 13.58 5.91 5.94
CA ASN A 175 14.55 5.56 4.90
C ASN A 175 14.29 4.17 4.33
N GLN A 176 14.02 3.18 5.20
CA GLN A 176 13.75 1.81 4.79
C GLN A 176 12.44 1.69 3.97
N VAL A 177 11.38 2.35 4.41
CA VAL A 177 10.08 2.30 3.70
C VAL A 177 10.16 3.06 2.37
N TYR A 178 10.77 4.25 2.36
CA TYR A 178 10.90 5.06 1.14
C TYR A 178 11.74 4.34 0.09
N ASN A 179 12.91 3.80 0.47
CA ASN A 179 13.79 3.14 -0.48
C ASN A 179 13.24 1.80 -0.97
N ALA A 180 12.50 1.04 -0.14
CA ALA A 180 11.78 -0.14 -0.62
C ALA A 180 10.71 0.22 -1.66
N ALA A 181 9.90 1.25 -1.41
CA ALA A 181 8.90 1.73 -2.36
C ALA A 181 9.54 2.23 -3.67
N TRP A 182 10.62 3.01 -3.56
CA TRP A 182 11.41 3.45 -4.72
C TRP A 182 11.97 2.26 -5.49
N GLN A 183 12.48 1.23 -4.80
CA GLN A 183 13.05 0.05 -5.42
C GLN A 183 12.01 -0.75 -6.23
N PHE A 184 10.77 -0.86 -5.74
CA PHE A 184 9.68 -1.45 -6.53
C PHE A 184 9.38 -0.64 -7.80
N ARG A 185 9.46 0.69 -7.73
CA ARG A 185 9.34 1.53 -8.94
C ARG A 185 10.50 1.34 -9.88
N GLN A 186 11.72 1.20 -9.37
CA GLN A 186 12.90 0.88 -10.17
C GLN A 186 12.77 -0.48 -10.88
N TYR A 187 12.19 -1.49 -10.24
CA TYR A 187 11.91 -2.79 -10.88
C TYR A 187 10.83 -2.67 -11.96
N THR A 188 9.86 -1.78 -11.77
CA THR A 188 8.77 -1.52 -12.71
C THR A 188 9.26 -0.76 -13.95
N GLN A 189 10.09 0.27 -13.77
CA GLN A 189 10.56 1.12 -14.87
C GLN A 189 11.74 0.50 -15.63
N GLU A 190 12.54 -0.33 -14.97
CA GLU A 190 13.63 -1.09 -15.58
C GLU A 190 13.37 -2.59 -15.40
N PRO A 191 12.43 -3.18 -16.18
CA PRO A 191 11.95 -4.55 -15.98
C PRO A 191 12.87 -5.63 -16.54
N ASP A 192 13.88 -5.28 -17.34
CA ASP A 192 14.89 -6.23 -17.84
C ASP A 192 15.82 -6.66 -16.69
N ARG A 193 15.41 -7.70 -15.98
CA ARG A 193 16.00 -8.21 -14.73
C ARG A 193 15.92 -9.73 -14.67
N ALA A 194 16.50 -10.28 -13.60
CA ALA A 194 16.49 -11.73 -13.34
C ALA A 194 15.07 -12.32 -13.34
N PHE A 195 14.11 -11.63 -12.72
CA PHE A 195 12.71 -12.01 -12.74
C PHE A 195 11.88 -10.98 -13.50
N GLN A 196 11.20 -11.42 -14.55
CA GLN A 196 10.40 -10.59 -15.45
C GLN A 196 9.16 -11.36 -15.91
N ILE A 197 8.19 -10.65 -16.48
CA ILE A 197 6.97 -11.26 -17.03
C ILE A 197 7.34 -12.31 -18.09
N GLY A 198 6.70 -13.47 -18.01
CA GLY A 198 7.00 -14.62 -18.86
C GLY A 198 7.48 -15.83 -18.06
N SER A 199 8.07 -16.81 -18.76
CA SER A 199 8.57 -18.04 -18.14
C SER A 199 10.01 -17.85 -17.65
N VAL A 200 10.21 -17.95 -16.35
CA VAL A 200 11.52 -17.83 -15.69
C VAL A 200 11.70 -18.97 -14.70
N ASP A 201 12.90 -19.54 -14.61
CA ASP A 201 13.20 -20.52 -13.56
C ASP A 201 13.41 -19.80 -12.23
N VAL A 202 12.63 -20.17 -11.22
CA VAL A 202 12.72 -19.60 -9.87
C VAL A 202 13.20 -20.69 -8.91
N GLY A 203 14.28 -20.41 -8.18
CA GLY A 203 14.82 -21.32 -7.17
C GLY A 203 13.89 -21.47 -5.96
N PHE A 204 13.98 -22.61 -5.29
CA PHE A 204 13.29 -22.82 -4.01
C PHE A 204 14.07 -22.25 -2.82
N ASN A 205 15.38 -22.10 -2.95
CA ASN A 205 16.31 -21.72 -1.88
C ASN A 205 17.59 -21.09 -2.46
N PRO A 206 18.32 -20.26 -1.69
CA PRO A 206 19.68 -19.86 -2.06
C PRO A 206 20.63 -21.04 -2.34
N ASN A 207 20.44 -22.17 -1.65
CA ASN A 207 21.12 -23.40 -1.99
C ASN A 207 20.59 -23.98 -3.31
N THR A 208 21.40 -23.94 -4.36
CA THR A 208 21.04 -24.45 -5.69
C THR A 208 20.73 -25.95 -5.72
N GLU A 209 21.22 -26.73 -4.75
CA GLU A 209 20.89 -28.16 -4.63
C GLU A 209 19.41 -28.41 -4.33
N CYS A 210 18.71 -27.40 -3.80
CA CYS A 210 17.26 -27.45 -3.58
C CYS A 210 16.46 -27.41 -4.87
N GLY A 211 17.09 -27.04 -5.99
CA GLY A 211 16.46 -26.99 -7.30
C GLY A 211 15.61 -25.73 -7.54
N ALA A 212 14.94 -25.75 -8.69
CA ALA A 212 14.10 -24.68 -9.20
C ALA A 212 12.96 -25.28 -10.03
N SER A 213 11.94 -24.48 -10.32
CA SER A 213 10.95 -24.80 -11.35
C SER A 213 10.63 -23.57 -12.18
N THR A 214 10.16 -23.78 -13.40
CA THR A 214 9.72 -22.70 -14.27
C THR A 214 8.41 -22.12 -13.76
N VAL A 215 8.41 -20.81 -13.52
CA VAL A 215 7.26 -20.00 -13.13
C VAL A 215 6.86 -19.13 -14.31
N ALA A 216 5.58 -19.17 -14.69
CA ALA A 216 5.00 -18.24 -15.66
C ALA A 216 4.52 -16.98 -14.91
N ILE A 217 5.42 -15.99 -14.76
CA ILE A 217 5.13 -14.71 -14.11
C ILE A 217 4.17 -13.90 -15.00
N LYS A 218 2.98 -13.60 -14.46
CA LYS A 218 1.87 -13.02 -15.25
C LYS A 218 1.84 -11.50 -15.29
N ASN A 219 2.39 -10.82 -14.29
CA ASN A 219 2.30 -9.37 -14.16
C ASN A 219 3.54 -8.73 -13.52
N GLN A 220 3.58 -7.40 -13.53
CA GLN A 220 4.74 -6.64 -13.08
C GLN A 220 4.89 -6.68 -11.55
N ALA A 221 3.78 -6.67 -10.81
CA ALA A 221 3.79 -6.79 -9.36
C ALA A 221 4.42 -8.10 -8.87
N THR A 222 4.08 -9.22 -9.50
CA THR A 222 4.68 -10.53 -9.18
C THR A 222 6.17 -10.55 -9.52
N ALA A 223 6.57 -9.98 -10.68
CA ALA A 223 7.98 -9.83 -11.02
C ALA A 223 8.75 -8.98 -9.99
N ASN A 224 8.16 -7.88 -9.52
CA ASN A 224 8.74 -7.01 -8.50
C ASN A 224 8.95 -7.74 -7.17
N LEU A 225 7.99 -8.57 -6.73
CA LEU A 225 8.12 -9.37 -5.51
C LEU A 225 9.27 -10.38 -5.61
N TYR A 226 9.44 -11.06 -6.75
CA TYR A 226 10.58 -11.95 -6.94
C TYR A 226 11.92 -11.20 -7.00
N ASN A 227 11.98 -10.03 -7.64
CA ASN A 227 13.19 -9.21 -7.61
C ASN A 227 13.52 -8.68 -6.19
N TYR A 228 12.54 -8.58 -5.30
CA TYR A 228 12.75 -8.22 -3.90
C TYR A 228 13.07 -9.42 -3.00
N THR A 229 12.46 -10.59 -3.27
CA THR A 229 12.62 -11.81 -2.48
C THR A 229 12.73 -13.01 -3.43
N PRO A 230 13.95 -13.39 -3.83
CA PRO A 230 14.20 -14.16 -5.04
C PRO A 230 14.02 -15.67 -4.90
N TYR A 231 12.93 -16.15 -4.29
CA TYR A 231 12.62 -17.58 -4.16
C TYR A 231 11.11 -17.86 -4.14
N GLN A 232 10.73 -19.04 -4.64
CA GLN A 232 9.36 -19.57 -4.53
C GLN A 232 9.29 -20.67 -3.45
N PRO A 233 8.14 -20.86 -2.78
CA PRO A 233 7.96 -21.98 -1.87
C PRO A 233 8.03 -23.31 -2.64
N ASN A 234 8.62 -24.32 -2.02
CA ASN A 234 8.59 -25.69 -2.54
C ASN A 234 7.28 -26.40 -2.09
N PRO A 235 7.00 -27.62 -2.57
CA PRO A 235 5.79 -28.35 -2.18
C PRO A 235 5.68 -28.60 -0.66
N VAL A 236 6.80 -28.70 0.06
CA VAL A 236 6.80 -28.89 1.53
C VAL A 236 6.31 -27.62 2.24
N ALA A 237 6.85 -26.45 1.87
CA ALA A 237 6.42 -25.16 2.39
C ALA A 237 4.93 -24.89 2.14
N LEU A 238 4.39 -25.32 0.99
CA LEU A 238 2.98 -25.20 0.65
C LEU A 238 2.08 -26.15 1.46
N ALA A 239 2.55 -27.37 1.74
CA ALA A 239 1.78 -28.38 2.46
C ALA A 239 1.76 -28.15 3.98
N LYS A 240 2.80 -27.51 4.52
CA LYS A 240 2.94 -27.20 5.95
C LYS A 240 3.34 -25.75 6.14
N ALA A 241 2.37 -24.85 6.23
CA ALA A 241 2.62 -23.49 6.67
C ALA A 241 3.04 -23.51 8.16
N GLY A 242 4.33 -23.72 8.46
CA GLY A 242 4.93 -23.46 9.78
C GLY A 242 5.63 -24.60 10.51
N ASP A 243 5.69 -25.84 10.00
CA ASP A 243 6.37 -26.97 10.67
C ASP A 243 7.27 -27.79 9.70
N GLU A 244 8.57 -27.91 10.02
CA GLU A 244 9.62 -28.79 9.43
C GLU A 244 10.28 -28.28 8.12
N SER A 245 11.60 -27.99 8.00
CA SER A 245 12.88 -28.67 8.29
C SER A 245 13.51 -29.46 7.13
N ASP A 246 12.94 -29.40 5.91
CA ASP A 246 13.55 -30.03 4.73
C ASP A 246 14.82 -29.33 4.20
N GLY A 247 15.22 -28.22 4.81
CA GLY A 247 16.42 -27.44 4.45
C GLY A 247 16.29 -26.63 3.15
N CYS A 248 15.18 -26.79 2.41
CA CYS A 248 14.97 -26.18 1.10
C CYS A 248 13.76 -25.25 1.05
N SER A 249 12.85 -25.33 2.02
CA SER A 249 11.68 -24.47 2.11
C SER A 249 12.06 -23.01 2.33
N THR A 250 11.58 -22.12 1.46
CA THR A 250 11.56 -20.68 1.68
C THR A 250 10.12 -20.17 1.74
N TYR A 251 9.90 -19.15 2.57
CA TYR A 251 8.56 -18.67 2.92
C TYR A 251 8.32 -17.22 2.55
N GLY A 252 9.27 -16.52 1.91
CA GLY A 252 9.17 -15.07 1.68
C GLY A 252 7.91 -14.66 0.92
N ASN A 253 7.78 -15.10 -0.32
CA ASN A 253 6.61 -14.80 -1.15
C ASN A 253 5.32 -15.48 -0.65
N LEU A 254 5.44 -16.67 -0.04
CA LEU A 254 4.31 -17.37 0.58
C LEU A 254 3.74 -16.58 1.77
N ASN A 255 4.59 -16.09 2.67
CA ASN A 255 4.21 -15.27 3.82
C ASN A 255 3.63 -13.94 3.37
N PHE A 256 4.19 -13.30 2.33
CA PHE A 256 3.60 -12.10 1.75
C PHE A 256 2.15 -12.36 1.33
N TRP A 257 1.93 -13.41 0.53
CA TRP A 257 0.60 -13.80 0.08
C TRP A 257 -0.34 -14.14 1.24
N LEU A 258 0.11 -14.93 2.22
CA LEU A 258 -0.67 -15.28 3.40
C LEU A 258 -1.08 -14.05 4.21
N PHE A 259 -0.16 -13.14 4.49
CA PHE A 259 -0.46 -11.92 5.25
C PHE A 259 -1.40 -10.99 4.48
N TYR A 260 -1.17 -10.80 3.18
CA TYR A 260 -2.05 -9.96 2.37
C TYR A 260 -3.48 -10.50 2.38
N ASN A 261 -3.66 -11.79 2.06
CA ASN A 261 -4.99 -12.39 2.02
C ASN A 261 -5.68 -12.42 3.38
N ALA A 262 -4.92 -12.66 4.46
CA ALA A 262 -5.47 -12.64 5.82
C ALA A 262 -5.94 -11.25 6.27
N TRP A 263 -5.40 -10.17 5.68
CA TRP A 263 -5.64 -8.80 6.15
C TRP A 263 -6.53 -7.97 5.23
N PHE A 264 -6.41 -8.17 3.92
CA PHE A 264 -7.01 -7.32 2.90
C PHE A 264 -7.89 -8.10 1.90
N GLY A 265 -7.93 -9.43 2.00
CA GLY A 265 -8.72 -10.29 1.12
C GLY A 265 -7.97 -10.69 -0.15
N ASP A 266 -8.70 -11.06 -1.21
CA ASP A 266 -8.13 -11.65 -2.42
C ASP A 266 -7.02 -10.78 -3.05
N SER A 267 -5.78 -11.25 -2.90
CA SER A 267 -4.59 -10.61 -3.47
C SER A 267 -4.62 -10.47 -4.98
N THR A 268 -5.40 -11.28 -5.68
CA THR A 268 -5.48 -11.30 -7.15
C THR A 268 -6.68 -10.55 -7.71
N LEU A 269 -7.43 -9.85 -6.86
CA LEU A 269 -8.58 -9.05 -7.27
C LEU A 269 -8.19 -7.99 -8.32
N GLU A 270 -8.96 -7.95 -9.40
CA GLU A 270 -8.95 -6.89 -10.41
C GLU A 270 -10.38 -6.30 -10.51
N PRO A 271 -10.63 -5.11 -9.96
CA PRO A 271 -11.99 -4.60 -9.81
C PRO A 271 -12.57 -4.04 -11.12
N PHE A 272 -11.73 -3.64 -12.07
CA PHE A 272 -12.17 -3.12 -13.36
C PHE A 272 -12.07 -4.20 -14.42
N SER A 273 -13.14 -4.37 -15.20
CA SER A 273 -13.13 -5.33 -16.31
C SER A 273 -12.19 -4.87 -17.42
N VAL A 274 -11.76 -5.82 -18.26
CA VAL A 274 -10.93 -5.59 -19.47
C VAL A 274 -11.55 -4.64 -20.51
N LEU A 275 -12.80 -4.19 -20.30
CA LEU A 275 -13.45 -3.21 -21.16
C LEU A 275 -13.13 -1.76 -20.76
N PHE A 276 -12.60 -1.55 -19.55
CA PHE A 276 -12.15 -0.25 -19.07
C PHE A 276 -10.64 -0.07 -19.29
N ASP A 277 -10.17 1.18 -19.22
CA ASP A 277 -8.75 1.48 -19.45
C ASP A 277 -7.85 0.70 -18.48
N ASP A 278 -6.83 0.02 -19.01
CA ASP A 278 -5.82 -0.75 -18.28
C ASP A 278 -5.19 0.03 -17.11
N CYS A 279 -5.12 1.35 -17.25
CA CYS A 279 -4.58 2.24 -16.23
C CYS A 279 -5.39 2.27 -14.93
N LEU A 280 -6.67 1.90 -14.96
CA LEU A 280 -7.51 1.78 -13.76
C LEU A 280 -7.14 0.56 -12.93
N ASN A 281 -6.62 -0.49 -13.57
CA ASN A 281 -6.05 -1.67 -12.91
C ASN A 281 -4.53 -1.55 -12.70
N TYR A 282 -3.94 -0.39 -12.97
CA TYR A 282 -2.49 -0.18 -12.86
C TYR A 282 -1.65 -1.17 -13.66
N VAL A 283 -2.14 -1.71 -14.79
CA VAL A 283 -1.40 -2.71 -15.58
C VAL A 283 0.02 -2.22 -15.89
N GLY A 284 1.03 -3.02 -15.57
CA GLY A 284 2.44 -2.65 -15.72
C GLY A 284 2.93 -1.61 -14.71
N GLY A 285 2.19 -1.39 -13.63
CA GLY A 285 2.47 -0.40 -12.59
C GLY A 285 2.19 1.05 -12.99
N GLN A 286 1.31 1.28 -13.97
CA GLN A 286 1.00 2.61 -14.50
C GLN A 286 -0.45 2.98 -14.21
N GLY A 287 -0.65 3.97 -13.33
CA GLY A 287 -1.97 4.55 -13.10
C GLY A 287 -2.43 5.43 -14.27
N CYS A 288 -3.70 5.84 -14.25
CA CYS A 288 -4.23 6.72 -15.28
C CYS A 288 -3.51 8.07 -15.27
N ARG A 289 -3.02 8.49 -16.43
CA ARG A 289 -2.43 9.82 -16.59
C ARG A 289 -3.53 10.85 -16.37
N VAL A 290 -3.31 11.77 -15.44
CA VAL A 290 -4.16 12.96 -15.34
C VAL A 290 -3.94 13.77 -16.62
N PRO A 291 -4.99 14.07 -17.41
CA PRO A 291 -4.83 14.89 -18.60
C PRO A 291 -4.24 16.25 -18.20
N THR A 292 -3.00 16.51 -18.57
CA THR A 292 -2.41 17.84 -18.45
C THR A 292 -3.04 18.73 -19.51
N LEU A 293 -3.74 19.79 -19.09
CA LEU A 293 -4.28 20.84 -19.98
C LEU A 293 -3.18 21.69 -20.66
N ILE A 294 -1.92 21.32 -20.48
CA ILE A 294 -0.76 21.97 -21.09
C ILE A 294 -0.26 21.05 -22.21
N PRO A 295 -0.32 21.47 -23.49
CA PRO A 295 0.29 20.73 -24.58
C PRO A 295 1.79 20.59 -24.32
N THR A 296 2.31 19.37 -24.38
CA THR A 296 3.76 19.16 -24.48
C THR A 296 4.25 19.74 -25.81
N PRO A 297 5.32 20.58 -25.80
CA PRO A 297 5.88 21.18 -27.00
C PRO A 297 6.56 20.15 -27.93
#